data_AF-A0A3N6EEG6-F1
#
_entry.id   AF-A0A3N6EEG6-F1
#
_cell.length_a   1.000
_cell.length_b   1.000
_cell.length_c   1.000
_cell.angle_alpha   90.00
_cell.angle_beta   90.00
_cell.angle_gamma   90.00
#
_symmetry.space_group_name_H-M   'P 1'
#
loop_
_entity.id
_entity.type
_entity.pdbx_description
1 polymer ?
#
loop_
_entity_poly.entity_id
_entity_poly.type
_entity_poly.pdbx_seq_one_letter_code
_entity_poly.pdbx_strand_id
1 'polypeptide(L)' 'MTRASRKLIDWAFGVRGMHRVEWLASSANKRSVAVAERLGMTREGVLREAYPYRGKRHDEEIWAVLAPEWRKRQG' A
#
# COMPACT_ATOMS: atom_id res chain seq x y z
N MET A 1 -3.37 2.89 -12.42
CA MET A 1 -2.67 2.60 -11.15
C MET A 1 -2.76 1.13 -10.75
N THR A 2 -3.93 0.57 -10.40
CA THR A 2 -4.04 -0.82 -9.86
C THR A 2 -3.32 -1.90 -10.69
N ARG A 3 -3.45 -1.93 -12.02
CA ARG A 3 -2.75 -2.93 -12.87
C ARG A 3 -1.23 -2.82 -12.81
N ALA A 4 -0.69 -1.59 -12.85
CA ALA A 4 0.74 -1.36 -12.77
C ALA A 4 1.28 -1.70 -11.38
N SER A 5 0.59 -1.28 -10.32
CA SER A 5 0.93 -1.61 -8.93
C SER A 5 0.92 -3.12 -8.68
N ARG A 6 -0.07 -3.85 -9.21
CA ARG A 6 -0.11 -5.33 -9.15
C ARG A 6 1.16 -5.95 -9.74
N LYS A 7 1.56 -5.51 -10.94
CA LYS A 7 2.79 -6.01 -11.60
C LYS A 7 4.05 -5.71 -10.79
N LEU A 8 4.13 -4.57 -10.12
CA LEU A 8 5.25 -4.24 -9.24
C LEU A 8 5.27 -5.12 -8.00
N ILE A 9 4.12 -5.41 -7.39
CA ILE A 9 4.01 -6.32 -6.24
C ILE A 9 4.38 -7.75 -6.65
N ASP A 10 3.90 -8.23 -7.80
CA ASP A 10 4.26 -9.53 -8.35
C ASP A 10 5.79 -9.65 -8.52
N TRP A 11 6.43 -8.61 -9.06
CA TRP A 11 7.89 -8.57 -9.20
C TRP A 11 8.62 -8.51 -7.86
N ALA A 12 8.14 -7.70 -6.91
CA ALA A 12 8.74 -7.57 -5.59
C ALA A 12 8.79 -8.92 -4.84
N PHE A 13 7.68 -9.67 -4.87
CA PHE A 13 7.61 -10.98 -4.21
C PHE A 13 8.24 -12.11 -5.04
N GLY A 14 7.96 -12.16 -6.34
CA GLY A 14 8.37 -13.26 -7.20
C GLY A 14 9.83 -13.20 -7.64
N VAL A 15 10.36 -11.99 -7.90
CA VAL A 15 11.72 -11.81 -8.45
C VAL A 15 12.68 -11.31 -7.38
N ARG A 16 12.25 -10.35 -6.54
CA ARG A 16 13.13 -9.75 -5.53
C ARG A 16 13.15 -10.47 -4.19
N GLY A 17 12.28 -11.47 -4.00
CA GLY A 17 12.22 -12.24 -2.76
C GLY A 17 11.82 -11.41 -1.53
N MET A 18 11.18 -10.25 -1.73
CA MET A 18 10.74 -9.41 -0.62
C MET A 18 9.66 -10.13 0.18
N HIS A 19 9.57 -9.83 1.48
CA HIS A 19 8.53 -10.42 2.34
C HIS A 19 7.28 -9.53 2.45
N ARG A 20 7.42 -8.23 2.24
CA ARG A 20 6.38 -7.24 2.51
C ARG A 20 6.45 -6.09 1.52
N VAL A 21 5.29 -5.61 1.09
CA VAL A 21 5.15 -4.34 0.35
C VAL A 21 4.28 -3.41 1.15
N GLU A 22 4.74 -2.17 1.30
CA GLU A 22 4.01 -1.10 1.98
C GLU A 22 3.54 -0.04 0.99
N TRP A 23 2.42 0.59 1.34
CA TRP A 23 1.82 1.71 0.63
C TRP A 23 1.45 2.78 1.64
N LEU A 24 2.16 3.90 1.58
CA LEU A 24 1.89 5.10 2.35
C LEU A 24 1.02 6.04 1.51
N ALA A 25 -0.11 6.46 2.06
CA ALA A 25 -0.99 7.40 1.38
C ALA A 25 -1.63 8.37 2.37
N SER A 26 -1.72 9.65 2.00
CA SER A 26 -2.52 10.59 2.77
C SER A 26 -3.94 10.07 2.97
N SER A 27 -4.47 10.15 4.21
CA SER A 27 -5.83 9.74 4.56
C SER A 27 -6.91 10.47 3.76
N ALA A 28 -6.60 11.66 3.24
CA ALA A 28 -7.48 12.44 2.37
C ALA A 28 -7.49 11.94 0.90
N ASN A 29 -6.47 11.20 0.46
CA ASN A 29 -6.36 10.70 -0.90
C ASN A 29 -7.14 9.39 -1.09
N LYS A 30 -8.47 9.51 -1.10
CA LYS A 30 -9.39 8.37 -1.25
C LYS A 30 -9.14 7.53 -2.50
N ARG A 31 -8.67 8.14 -3.59
CA ARG A 31 -8.33 7.42 -4.83
C ARG A 31 -7.14 6.48 -4.62
N SER A 32 -6.12 6.92 -3.91
CA SER A 32 -4.95 6.09 -3.59
C SER A 32 -5.28 5.00 -2.59
N VAL A 33 -6.03 5.33 -1.52
CA VAL A 33 -6.50 4.35 -0.53
C VAL A 33 -7.30 3.23 -1.20
N ALA A 34 -8.22 3.58 -2.10
CA ALA A 34 -9.00 2.59 -2.84
C ALA A 34 -8.15 1.68 -3.77
N VAL A 35 -6.92 2.08 -4.14
CA VAL A 35 -5.99 1.18 -4.85
C VAL A 35 -5.41 0.15 -3.90
N ALA A 36 -4.99 0.53 -2.70
CA ALA A 36 -4.46 -0.38 -1.68
C ALA A 36 -5.53 -1.42 -1.28
N GLU A 37 -6.77 -0.98 -1.06
CA GLU A 37 -7.93 -1.86 -0.80
C GLU A 37 -8.16 -2.86 -1.93
N ARG A 38 -8.19 -2.40 -3.19
CA ARG A 38 -8.36 -3.27 -4.37
C ARG A 38 -7.20 -4.27 -4.58
N LEU A 39 -6.02 -3.96 -4.04
CA LEU A 39 -4.88 -4.88 -4.02
C LEU A 39 -4.92 -5.83 -2.82
N GLY A 40 -5.95 -5.74 -1.97
CA GLY A 40 -6.10 -6.60 -0.79
C GLY A 40 -5.08 -6.29 0.31
N MET A 41 -4.50 -5.09 0.32
CA MET A 41 -3.61 -4.67 1.40
C MET A 41 -4.43 -4.46 2.69
N THR A 42 -3.81 -4.71 3.82
CA THR A 42 -4.35 -4.47 5.16
C THR A 42 -3.93 -3.09 5.62
N ARG A 43 -4.86 -2.31 6.17
CA ARG A 43 -4.57 -1.03 6.84
C ARG A 43 -4.02 -1.32 8.23
N GLU A 44 -2.77 -0.97 8.46
CA GLU A 44 -2.08 -1.28 9.72
C GLU A 44 -2.03 -0.09 10.68
N GLY A 45 -2.23 1.13 10.18
CA GLY A 45 -2.28 2.29 11.06
C GLY A 45 -2.47 3.62 10.34
N VAL A 46 -2.62 4.65 11.16
CA VAL A 46 -2.62 6.05 10.73
C VAL A 46 -1.56 6.79 11.52
N LEU A 47 -0.61 7.39 10.81
CA LEU A 47 0.34 8.33 11.38
C LEU A 47 -0.31 9.71 11.36
N ARG A 48 -0.72 10.19 12.53
CA ARG A 48 -1.36 11.51 12.67
C ARG A 48 -0.36 12.63 12.37
N GLU A 49 -0.76 13.55 11.51
CA GLU A 49 0.03 14.71 11.11
C GLU A 49 1.46 14.39 10.61
N ALA A 50 1.72 13.19 10.10
CA ALA A 50 3.09 12.77 9.76
C ALA A 50 3.67 13.47 8.51
N TYR A 51 2.81 13.84 7.55
CA TYR A 51 3.27 14.32 6.25
C TYR A 51 3.05 15.84 6.07
N PRO A 52 4.11 16.67 6.02
CA PRO A 52 3.99 18.09 5.74
C PRO A 52 3.79 18.34 4.24
N TYR A 53 2.68 18.96 3.87
CA TYR A 53 2.39 19.32 2.48
C TYR A 53 1.62 20.63 2.38
N ARG A 54 2.18 21.59 1.62
CA ARG A 54 1.61 22.95 1.40
C ARG A 54 1.26 23.67 2.71
N GLY A 55 2.17 23.64 3.67
CA GLY A 55 2.02 24.34 4.96
C GLY A 55 1.00 23.71 5.92
N LYS A 56 0.46 22.52 5.60
CA LYS A 56 -0.40 21.74 6.48
C LYS A 56 0.21 20.38 6.73
N ARG A 57 0.06 19.84 7.93
CA ARG A 57 0.39 18.44 8.22
C ARG A 57 -0.82 17.57 7.93
N HIS A 58 -0.59 16.44 7.28
CA HIS A 58 -1.64 15.50 6.89
C HIS A 58 -1.41 14.17 7.57
N ASP A 59 -2.50 13.52 7.91
CA ASP A 59 -2.48 12.12 8.32
C ASP A 59 -2.09 11.23 7.14
N GLU A 60 -1.30 10.21 7.43
CA GLU A 60 -0.84 9.21 6.46
C GLU A 60 -1.25 7.81 6.93
N GLU A 61 -1.88 7.06 6.04
CA GLU A 61 -2.27 5.68 6.28
C GLU A 61 -1.17 4.74 5.82
N ILE A 62 -0.87 3.75 6.65
CA ILE A 62 0.03 2.65 6.34
C ILE A 62 -0.82 1.47 5.90
N TRP A 63 -0.58 1.02 4.67
CA TRP A 63 -1.18 -0.19 4.12
C TRP A 63 -0.09 -1.18 3.76
N ALA A 64 -0.33 -2.47 3.97
CA ALA A 64 0.65 -3.49 3.66
C ALA A 64 0.05 -4.80 3.17
N VAL A 65 0.85 -5.58 2.45
CA VAL A 65 0.55 -6.98 2.14
C VAL A 65 1.82 -7.80 2.29
N LEU A 66 1.68 -9.00 2.84
CA LEU A 66 2.78 -9.94 3.01
C LEU A 66 2.84 -10.93 1.84
N ALA A 67 4.03 -11.44 1.54
CA ALA A 67 4.24 -12.39 0.45
C ALA A 67 3.37 -13.68 0.56
N PRO A 68 3.13 -14.27 1.75
CA PRO A 68 2.20 -15.40 1.87
C PRO A 68 0.74 -15.04 1.52
N GLU A 69 0.29 -13.86 1.94
CA GLU A 69 -1.08 -13.37 1.68
C GLU A 69 -1.28 -13.08 0.19
N TRP A 70 -0.27 -12.51 -0.46
CA TRP A 70 -0.30 -12.25 -1.89
C TRP A 70 -0.34 -13.55 -2.69
N ARG A 71 0.49 -14.54 -2.36
CA ARG A 71 0.52 -15.85 -3.03
C ARG A 71 -0.81 -16.59 -2.90
N LYS A 72 -1.42 -16.58 -1.71
CA LYS A 72 -2.73 -17.20 -1.46
C LYS A 72 -3.85 -16.62 -2.34
N ARG A 73 -3.71 -15.39 -2.82
CA ARG A 73 -4.72 -14.71 -3.67
C ARG A 73 -4.54 -14.94 -5.17
N GLN A 74 -3.41 -15.52 -5.59
CA GLN A 74 -3.09 -15.79 -6.99
C GLN A 74 -3.39 -17.24 -7.39
N GLY A 75 -3.52 -18.14 -6.42
CA GLY A 75 -4.04 -19.50 -6.59
C GLY A 75 -5.55 -19.51 -6.38
#